data_AF-A0A8T4VXH8-F1
#
_entry.id   AF-A0A8T4VXH8-F1
#
_cell.length_a   1.000
_cell.length_b   1.000
_cell.length_c   1.000
_cell.angle_alpha   90.00
_cell.angle_beta   90.00
_cell.angle_gamma   90.00
#
_symmetry.space_group_name_H-M   'P 1'
#
loop_
_entity.id
_entity.type
_entity.pdbx_description
1 polymer ?
#
loop_
_entity_poly.entity_id
_entity_poly.type
_entity_poly.pdbx_seq_one_letter_code
_entity_poly.pdbx_strand_id
1 'polypeptide(L)'
;RSLYRRSRTRIDDDAAWQWFGVDTNSNFIQRASEMFREATYAAANPTKVTKMIAENMRKILDLRKKKFSIVNTSIALFGGITFGISFAIYVSMVISRHLNDIVLETGDPFSNLEGINIGTLLYTVPPETYDFILLVIFLVLAVHSLILAYTVKVIRGSHTYLTFLYFVPFVWIIALTSWTVDFYIKGMLTSPT
;
A
#
# COMPACT_ATOMS: atom_id res chain seq x y z
N ARG A 1 6.63 -7.93 43.68
CA ARG A 1 7.01 -8.09 45.12
C ARG A 1 7.96 -6.98 45.59
N SER A 2 8.83 -6.42 44.73
CA SER A 2 9.77 -5.33 45.07
C SER A 2 9.07 -4.01 45.43
N LEU A 3 8.14 -3.53 44.60
CA LEU A 3 7.41 -2.26 44.83
C LEU A 3 6.65 -2.25 46.17
N TYR A 4 5.83 -3.27 46.42
CA TYR A 4 5.04 -3.36 47.66
C TYR A 4 5.92 -3.27 48.91
N ARG A 5 7.10 -3.93 48.90
CA ARG A 5 8.06 -3.85 50.02
C ARG A 5 8.60 -2.44 50.20
N ARG A 6 8.97 -1.75 49.10
CA ARG A 6 9.52 -0.37 49.12
C ARG A 6 8.48 0.65 49.59
N SER A 7 7.24 0.59 49.09
CA SER A 7 6.19 1.52 49.52
C SER A 7 5.72 1.25 50.96
N ARG A 8 5.74 -0.01 51.42
CA ARG A 8 5.43 -0.32 52.83
C ARG A 8 6.43 0.28 53.82
N THR A 9 7.70 0.42 53.44
CA THR A 9 8.72 1.02 54.31
C THR A 9 8.58 2.53 54.47
N ARG A 10 7.80 3.23 53.60
CA ARG A 10 7.56 4.68 53.63
C ARG A 10 8.81 5.56 53.75
N ILE A 11 9.96 5.06 53.34
CA ILE A 11 11.23 5.81 53.36
C ILE A 11 11.20 6.90 52.28
N ASP A 12 10.87 6.50 51.06
CA ASP A 12 10.72 7.37 49.90
C ASP A 12 9.76 6.70 48.90
N ASP A 13 8.51 7.13 48.90
CA ASP A 13 7.49 6.60 47.98
C ASP A 13 7.77 7.04 46.54
N ASP A 14 8.37 8.22 46.32
CA ASP A 14 8.65 8.73 44.98
C ASP A 14 9.75 7.90 44.29
N ALA A 15 10.85 7.65 45.01
CA ALA A 15 11.88 6.75 44.51
C ALA A 15 11.33 5.33 44.31
N ALA A 16 10.47 4.83 45.21
CA ALA A 16 9.88 3.49 45.07
C ALA A 16 9.10 3.30 43.76
N TRP A 17 8.29 4.29 43.37
CA TRP A 17 7.53 4.29 42.11
C TRP A 17 8.42 4.52 40.87
N GLN A 18 9.44 5.38 40.96
CA GLN A 18 10.42 5.55 39.88
C GLN A 18 11.18 4.25 39.59
N TRP A 19 11.69 3.58 40.63
CA TRP A 19 12.36 2.28 40.49
C TRP A 19 11.44 1.20 39.92
N PHE A 20 10.13 1.26 40.20
CA PHE A 20 9.16 0.35 39.56
C PHE A 20 8.99 0.62 38.06
N GLY A 21 9.01 1.89 37.64
CA GLY A 21 9.03 2.25 36.23
C GLY A 21 10.28 1.74 35.50
N VAL A 22 11.44 1.84 36.14
CA VAL A 22 12.71 1.30 35.63
C VAL A 22 12.67 -0.24 35.57
N ASP A 23 12.22 -0.90 36.64
CA ASP A 23 12.13 -2.37 36.72
C ASP A 23 11.19 -2.96 35.64
N THR A 24 10.18 -2.20 35.19
CA THR A 24 9.23 -2.64 34.15
C THR A 24 9.73 -2.41 32.73
N ASN A 25 10.82 -1.67 32.52
CA ASN A 25 11.40 -1.34 31.20
C ASN A 25 10.36 -0.85 30.17
N SER A 26 9.27 -0.22 30.63
CA SER A 26 8.16 0.21 29.80
C SER A 26 7.79 1.63 30.14
N ASN A 27 8.13 2.56 29.23
CA ASN A 27 7.77 3.97 29.35
C ASN A 27 6.25 4.17 29.54
N PHE A 28 5.44 3.27 28.98
CA PHE A 28 3.99 3.32 29.12
C PHE A 28 3.50 2.98 30.52
N ILE A 29 4.06 1.93 31.13
CA ILE A 29 3.73 1.52 32.50
C ILE A 29 4.25 2.55 33.50
N GLN A 30 5.44 3.09 33.24
CA GLN A 30 6.01 4.19 34.03
C GLN A 30 5.08 5.41 34.00
N ARG A 31 4.66 5.89 32.83
CA ARG A 31 3.77 7.06 32.70
C ARG A 31 2.41 6.83 33.38
N ALA A 32 1.85 5.61 33.25
CA ALA A 32 0.60 5.25 33.92
C ALA A 32 0.73 5.26 35.45
N SER A 33 1.89 4.82 35.96
CA SER A 33 2.20 4.81 37.39
C SER A 33 2.45 6.23 37.92
N GLU A 34 3.12 7.09 37.16
CA GLU A 34 3.28 8.53 37.45
C GLU A 34 1.92 9.23 37.53
N MET A 35 1.03 9.03 36.54
CA MET A 35 -0.33 9.60 36.55
C MET A 35 -1.16 9.11 37.74
N PHE A 36 -1.06 7.82 38.10
CA PHE A 36 -1.75 7.27 39.26
C PHE A 36 -1.26 7.91 40.56
N ARG A 37 0.07 8.06 40.70
CA ARG A 37 0.70 8.69 41.85
C ARG A 37 0.29 10.15 42.00
N GLU A 38 0.39 10.96 40.95
CA GLU A 38 -0.03 12.37 40.97
C GLU A 38 -1.49 12.52 41.38
N ALA A 39 -2.36 11.64 40.88
CA ALA A 39 -3.75 11.63 41.26
C ALA A 39 -3.98 11.23 42.73
N THR A 40 -3.18 10.32 43.28
CA THR A 40 -3.22 10.02 44.72
C THR A 40 -2.73 11.19 45.58
N TYR A 41 -1.73 11.95 45.14
CA TYR A 41 -1.29 13.18 45.82
C TYR A 41 -2.35 14.28 45.78
N ALA A 42 -3.09 14.38 44.67
CA ALA A 42 -4.22 15.30 44.53
C ALA A 42 -5.48 14.87 45.32
N ALA A 43 -5.40 13.80 46.13
CA ALA A 43 -6.54 13.21 46.85
C ALA A 43 -7.75 12.88 45.94
N ALA A 44 -7.50 12.59 44.66
CA ALA A 44 -8.54 12.23 43.72
C ALA A 44 -9.09 10.82 44.00
N ASN A 45 -10.34 10.56 43.60
CA ASN A 45 -10.96 9.24 43.78
C ASN A 45 -10.18 8.17 42.98
N PRO A 46 -9.54 7.19 43.64
CA PRO A 46 -8.63 6.24 42.99
C PRO A 46 -9.35 5.35 41.97
N THR A 47 -10.61 5.00 42.20
CA THR A 47 -11.42 4.19 41.27
C THR A 47 -11.70 4.95 39.97
N LYS A 48 -12.01 6.24 40.06
CA LYS A 48 -12.28 7.07 38.87
C LYS A 48 -10.99 7.30 38.07
N VAL A 49 -9.89 7.58 38.76
CA VAL A 49 -8.57 7.81 38.17
C VAL A 49 -8.07 6.55 37.46
N THR A 50 -8.09 5.40 38.14
CA THR A 50 -7.62 4.13 37.55
C THR A 50 -8.43 3.75 36.31
N LYS A 51 -9.75 3.98 36.32
CA LYS A 51 -10.60 3.80 35.14
C LYS A 51 -10.18 4.72 34.00
N MET A 52 -9.96 6.01 34.25
CA MET A 52 -9.47 6.97 33.24
C MET A 52 -8.11 6.55 32.66
N ILE A 53 -7.15 6.15 33.51
CA ILE A 53 -5.83 5.69 33.06
C ILE A 53 -5.99 4.44 32.21
N ALA A 54 -6.81 3.47 32.63
CA ALA A 54 -7.07 2.25 31.86
C ALA A 54 -7.73 2.53 30.50
N GLU A 55 -8.67 3.48 30.43
CA GLU A 55 -9.29 3.91 29.18
C GLU A 55 -8.29 4.59 28.24
N ASN A 56 -7.44 5.47 28.75
CA ASN A 56 -6.36 6.08 27.97
C ASN A 56 -5.39 5.00 27.45
N MET A 57 -5.02 4.05 28.31
CA MET A 57 -4.14 2.96 27.93
C MET A 57 -4.71 2.13 26.77
N ARG A 58 -5.99 1.77 26.86
CA ARG A 58 -6.72 1.08 25.77
C ARG A 58 -6.75 1.92 24.51
N LYS A 59 -7.06 3.22 24.62
CA LYS A 59 -7.13 4.12 23.47
C LYS A 59 -5.80 4.19 22.71
N ILE A 60 -4.67 4.30 23.40
CA ILE A 60 -3.36 4.34 22.75
C ILE A 60 -3.04 3.01 22.06
N LEU A 61 -3.37 1.88 22.69
CA LEU A 61 -3.22 0.57 22.08
C LEU A 61 -4.07 0.44 20.81
N ASP A 62 -5.33 0.87 20.87
CA ASP A 62 -6.25 0.83 19.73
C ASP A 62 -5.80 1.75 18.60
N LEU A 63 -5.26 2.92 18.90
CA LEU A 63 -4.67 3.81 17.89
C LEU A 63 -3.47 3.16 17.19
N ARG A 64 -2.60 2.45 17.92
CA ARG A 64 -1.48 1.72 17.32
C ARG A 64 -1.95 0.58 16.41
N LYS A 65 -2.92 -0.22 16.88
CA LYS A 65 -3.54 -1.30 16.09
C LYS A 65 -4.24 -0.75 14.85
N LYS A 66 -5.01 0.33 15.00
CA LYS A 66 -5.69 1.00 13.89
C LYS A 66 -4.70 1.55 12.87
N LYS A 67 -3.61 2.19 13.31
CA LYS A 67 -2.55 2.66 12.41
C LYS A 67 -1.95 1.50 11.60
N PHE A 68 -1.61 0.38 12.25
CA PHE A 68 -1.06 -0.79 11.56
C PHE A 68 -2.06 -1.39 10.57
N SER A 69 -3.33 -1.49 10.96
CA SER A 69 -4.41 -1.95 10.08
C SER A 69 -4.56 -1.06 8.84
N ILE A 70 -4.61 0.27 9.02
CA ILE A 70 -4.69 1.24 7.91
C ILE A 70 -3.51 1.07 6.95
N VAL A 71 -2.28 0.95 7.46
CA VAL A 71 -1.10 0.76 6.61
C VAL A 71 -1.23 -0.51 5.78
N ASN A 72 -1.63 -1.63 6.38
CA ASN A 72 -1.76 -2.90 5.67
C ASN A 72 -2.87 -2.89 4.62
N THR A 73 -4.03 -2.31 4.95
CA THR A 73 -5.14 -2.21 3.98
C THR A 73 -4.81 -1.26 2.84
N SER A 74 -4.10 -0.15 3.11
CA SER A 74 -3.62 0.76 2.05
C SER A 74 -2.63 0.07 1.10
N ILE A 75 -1.71 -0.75 1.60
CA ILE A 75 -0.77 -1.50 0.74
C ILE A 75 -1.52 -2.44 -0.20
N ALA A 76 -2.50 -3.20 0.33
CA ALA A 76 -3.30 -4.11 -0.48
C ALA A 76 -4.15 -3.35 -1.52
N LEU A 77 -4.77 -2.24 -1.11
CA LEU A 77 -5.56 -1.37 -2.00
C LEU A 77 -4.71 -0.82 -3.16
N PHE A 78 -3.53 -0.28 -2.85
CA PHE A 78 -2.62 0.26 -3.86
C PHE A 78 -2.11 -0.81 -4.82
N GLY A 79 -1.82 -2.01 -4.32
CA GLY A 79 -1.49 -3.16 -5.18
C GLY A 79 -2.63 -3.50 -6.14
N GLY A 80 -3.87 -3.54 -5.64
CA GLY A 80 -5.05 -3.81 -6.45
C GLY A 80 -5.33 -2.74 -7.52
N ILE A 81 -5.19 -1.46 -7.16
CA ILE A 81 -5.33 -0.34 -8.11
C ILE A 81 -4.25 -0.42 -9.20
N THR A 82 -3.00 -0.65 -8.80
CA THR A 82 -1.87 -0.78 -9.74
C THR A 82 -2.13 -1.92 -10.73
N PHE A 83 -2.57 -3.08 -10.23
CA PHE A 83 -2.94 -4.23 -11.05
C PHE A 83 -4.11 -3.92 -11.99
N GLY A 84 -5.18 -3.28 -11.50
CA GLY A 84 -6.35 -2.98 -12.31
C GLY A 84 -6.04 -2.02 -13.46
N ILE A 85 -5.28 -0.96 -13.18
CA ILE A 85 -4.86 0.02 -14.19
C ILE A 85 -3.91 -0.62 -15.20
N SER A 86 -2.89 -1.35 -14.73
CA SER A 86 -1.94 -2.01 -15.64
C SER A 86 -2.64 -3.02 -16.54
N PHE A 87 -3.54 -3.83 -15.97
CA PHE A 87 -4.28 -4.84 -16.72
C PHE A 87 -5.14 -4.23 -17.82
N ALA A 88 -5.93 -3.21 -17.52
CA ALA A 88 -6.79 -2.55 -18.50
C ALA A 88 -5.98 -1.95 -19.67
N ILE A 89 -4.87 -1.27 -19.35
CA ILE A 89 -4.03 -0.62 -20.36
C ILE A 89 -3.33 -1.68 -21.23
N TYR A 90 -2.74 -2.71 -20.64
CA TYR A 90 -2.03 -3.74 -21.41
C TYR A 90 -2.97 -4.57 -22.29
N VAL A 91 -4.16 -4.92 -21.80
CA VAL A 91 -5.16 -5.62 -22.63
C VAL A 91 -5.57 -4.74 -23.81
N SER A 92 -5.87 -3.46 -23.57
CA SER A 92 -6.20 -2.53 -24.65
C SER A 92 -5.09 -2.46 -25.69
N MET A 93 -3.84 -2.37 -25.25
CA MET A 93 -2.68 -2.27 -26.12
C MET A 93 -2.49 -3.50 -27.01
N VAL A 94 -2.60 -4.70 -26.42
CA VAL A 94 -2.43 -5.96 -27.17
C VAL A 94 -3.55 -6.13 -28.20
N ILE A 95 -4.80 -5.80 -27.84
CA ILE A 95 -5.92 -5.82 -28.79
C ILE A 95 -5.67 -4.82 -29.93
N SER A 96 -5.24 -3.60 -29.63
CA SER A 96 -4.94 -2.59 -30.65
C SER A 96 -3.81 -3.03 -31.59
N ARG A 97 -2.77 -3.72 -31.07
CA ARG A 97 -1.70 -4.29 -31.91
C ARG A 97 -2.25 -5.37 -32.82
N HIS A 98 -3.04 -6.29 -32.28
CA HIS A 98 -3.59 -7.39 -33.04
C HIS A 98 -4.56 -6.94 -34.14
N LEU A 99 -5.43 -5.97 -33.86
CA LEU A 99 -6.31 -5.38 -34.88
C LEU A 99 -5.53 -4.74 -36.03
N ASN A 100 -4.40 -4.10 -35.72
CA ASN A 100 -3.50 -3.54 -36.73
C ASN A 100 -2.83 -4.64 -37.57
N ASP A 101 -2.40 -5.74 -36.95
CA ASP A 101 -1.83 -6.88 -37.65
C ASP A 101 -2.85 -7.51 -38.63
N ILE A 102 -4.12 -7.69 -38.23
CA ILE A 102 -5.19 -8.21 -39.11
C ILE A 102 -5.39 -7.31 -40.34
N VAL A 103 -5.42 -5.99 -40.16
CA VAL A 103 -5.61 -5.04 -41.27
C VAL A 103 -4.40 -5.06 -42.21
N LEU A 104 -3.18 -5.24 -41.69
CA LEU A 104 -1.98 -5.38 -42.49
C LEU A 104 -1.97 -6.69 -43.30
N GLU A 105 -2.43 -7.80 -42.72
CA GLU A 105 -2.46 -9.12 -43.40
C GLU A 105 -3.60 -9.25 -44.42
N THR A 106 -4.77 -8.69 -44.13
CA THR A 106 -5.99 -8.89 -44.93
C THR A 106 -6.18 -7.82 -46.01
N GLY A 107 -5.46 -6.69 -45.92
CA GLY A 107 -5.78 -5.48 -46.70
C GLY A 107 -7.08 -4.83 -46.19
N ASP A 108 -7.64 -3.84 -46.91
CA ASP A 108 -8.93 -3.23 -46.53
C ASP A 108 -10.06 -4.26 -46.69
N PRO A 109 -10.59 -4.85 -45.59
CA PRO A 109 -11.61 -5.90 -45.69
C PRO A 109 -12.95 -5.35 -46.20
N PHE A 110 -13.08 -4.03 -46.33
CA PHE A 110 -14.28 -3.35 -46.80
C PHE A 110 -14.15 -2.81 -48.24
N SER A 111 -13.06 -3.10 -48.95
CA SER A 111 -12.84 -2.59 -50.32
C SER A 111 -13.91 -3.03 -51.33
N ASN A 112 -14.61 -4.13 -51.06
CA ASN A 112 -15.70 -4.67 -51.90
C ASN A 112 -17.11 -4.13 -51.56
N LEU A 113 -17.23 -3.25 -50.55
CA LEU A 113 -18.50 -2.63 -50.17
C LEU A 113 -18.62 -1.25 -50.82
N GLU A 114 -19.31 -1.18 -51.96
CA GLU A 114 -19.62 0.10 -52.62
C GLU A 114 -20.44 1.00 -51.67
N GLY A 115 -19.85 2.12 -51.25
CA GLY A 115 -20.53 3.18 -50.50
C GLY A 115 -19.99 3.49 -49.10
N ILE A 116 -19.14 2.63 -48.52
CA ILE A 116 -18.49 2.92 -47.23
C ILE A 116 -16.97 2.96 -47.41
N ASN A 117 -16.41 4.16 -47.54
CA ASN A 117 -14.98 4.38 -47.70
C ASN A 117 -14.25 4.30 -46.33
N ILE A 118 -14.28 3.12 -45.69
CA ILE A 118 -13.65 2.88 -44.38
C ILE A 118 -12.12 2.83 -44.50
N GLY A 119 -11.57 2.58 -45.70
CA GLY A 119 -10.14 2.57 -45.95
C GLY A 119 -9.40 3.86 -45.56
N THR A 120 -10.09 5.01 -45.50
CA THR A 120 -9.49 6.28 -45.02
C THR A 120 -9.45 6.38 -43.48
N LEU A 121 -10.25 5.59 -42.76
CA LEU A 121 -10.28 5.52 -41.30
C LEU A 121 -9.36 4.43 -40.74
N LEU A 122 -9.03 3.42 -41.56
CA LEU A 122 -8.09 2.36 -41.22
C LEU A 122 -6.66 2.80 -41.51
N TYR A 123 -6.10 3.67 -40.65
CA TYR A 123 -4.67 3.92 -40.66
C TYR A 123 -3.97 2.76 -39.94
N THR A 124 -3.05 2.10 -40.63
CA THR A 124 -2.18 1.12 -40.00
C THR A 124 -1.02 1.82 -39.30
N VAL A 125 -0.68 1.33 -38.12
CA VAL A 125 0.39 1.86 -37.30
C VAL A 125 1.63 0.99 -37.50
N PRO A 126 2.82 1.57 -37.78
CA PRO A 126 4.05 0.79 -37.88
C PRO A 126 4.31 0.01 -36.59
N PRO A 127 4.71 -1.28 -36.67
CA PRO A 127 4.93 -2.13 -35.49
C PRO A 127 5.88 -1.51 -34.45
N GLU A 128 6.91 -0.77 -34.89
CA GLU A 128 7.88 -0.08 -34.04
C GLU A 128 7.23 0.92 -33.06
N THR A 129 6.10 1.51 -33.45
CA THR A 129 5.36 2.47 -32.62
C THR A 129 4.74 1.80 -31.40
N TYR A 130 4.31 0.54 -31.51
CA TYR A 130 3.74 -0.20 -30.39
C TYR A 130 4.79 -0.49 -29.31
N ASP A 131 6.00 -0.84 -29.70
CA ASP A 131 7.09 -1.08 -28.74
C ASP A 131 7.48 0.21 -28.00
N PHE A 132 7.47 1.35 -28.68
CA PHE A 132 7.63 2.66 -28.04
C PHE A 132 6.50 2.99 -27.07
N ILE A 133 5.24 2.76 -27.48
CA ILE A 133 4.06 2.97 -26.62
C ILE A 133 4.13 2.10 -25.36
N LEU A 134 4.58 0.85 -25.48
CA LEU A 134 4.76 -0.06 -24.34
C LEU A 134 5.73 0.53 -23.33
N LEU A 135 6.87 1.03 -23.80
CA LEU A 135 7.90 1.64 -22.96
C LEU A 135 7.34 2.89 -22.24
N VAL A 136 6.59 3.73 -22.95
CA VAL A 136 5.95 4.92 -22.37
C VAL A 136 4.93 4.52 -21.28
N ILE A 137 4.07 3.54 -21.56
CA ILE A 137 3.10 3.01 -20.59
C ILE A 137 3.82 2.47 -19.36
N PHE A 138 4.87 1.66 -19.55
CA PHE A 138 5.66 1.11 -18.46
C PHE A 138 6.29 2.21 -17.59
N LEU A 139 6.86 3.25 -18.21
CA LEU A 139 7.44 4.38 -17.50
C LEU A 139 6.39 5.15 -16.69
N VAL A 140 5.21 5.42 -17.27
CA VAL A 140 4.10 6.09 -16.56
C VAL A 140 3.64 5.26 -15.36
N LEU A 141 3.50 3.94 -15.53
CA LEU A 141 3.11 3.03 -14.44
C LEU A 141 4.21 2.88 -13.37
N ALA A 142 5.49 2.98 -13.76
CA ALA A 142 6.60 3.03 -12.82
C ALA A 142 6.56 4.32 -11.97
N VAL A 143 6.30 5.48 -12.59
CA VAL A 143 6.12 6.75 -11.86
C VAL A 143 4.89 6.66 -10.93
N HIS A 144 3.78 6.09 -11.38
CA HIS A 144 2.60 5.82 -10.55
C HIS A 144 2.97 4.97 -9.31
N SER A 145 3.74 3.90 -9.51
CA SER A 145 4.23 3.03 -8.43
C SER A 145 5.12 3.77 -7.44
N LEU A 146 5.95 4.70 -7.91
CA LEU A 146 6.79 5.53 -7.04
C LEU A 146 5.95 6.44 -6.14
N ILE A 147 4.91 7.07 -6.69
CA ILE A 147 3.97 7.92 -5.93
C ILE A 147 3.22 7.10 -4.88
N LEU A 148 2.75 5.90 -5.23
CA LEU A 148 2.07 5.01 -4.29
C LEU A 148 3.00 4.53 -3.18
N ALA A 149 4.23 4.13 -3.52
CA ALA A 149 5.24 3.73 -2.54
C ALA A 149 5.61 4.86 -1.58
N TYR A 150 5.70 6.10 -2.08
CA TYR A 150 5.90 7.27 -1.25
C TYR A 150 4.72 7.51 -0.31
N THR A 151 3.49 7.32 -0.80
CA THR A 151 2.26 7.45 0.00
C THR A 151 2.23 6.42 1.14
N VAL A 152 2.60 5.16 0.90
CA VAL A 152 2.72 4.14 1.95
C VAL A 152 3.71 4.58 3.05
N LYS A 153 4.84 5.16 2.65
CA LYS A 153 5.82 5.71 3.60
C LYS A 153 5.23 6.84 4.44
N VAL A 154 4.44 7.75 3.84
CA VAL A 154 3.79 8.86 4.56
C VAL A 154 2.79 8.32 5.59
N ILE A 155 1.95 7.36 5.23
CA ILE A 155 0.95 6.76 6.13
C ILE A 155 1.65 6.03 7.29
N ARG A 156 2.75 5.32 7.01
CA ARG A 156 3.50 4.58 8.04
C ARG A 156 4.32 5.51 8.94
N GLY A 157 4.76 6.66 8.43
CA GLY A 157 5.61 7.62 9.14
C GLY A 157 7.04 7.09 9.38
N SER A 158 7.58 6.33 8.43
CA SER A 158 8.89 5.66 8.55
C SER A 158 9.99 6.39 7.75
N HIS A 159 11.21 5.84 7.77
CA HIS A 159 12.38 6.35 7.06
C HIS A 159 12.15 6.33 5.53
N THR A 160 12.78 7.26 4.81
CA THR A 160 12.64 7.44 3.35
C THR A 160 13.07 6.22 2.53
N TYR A 161 14.13 5.53 2.93
CA TYR A 161 14.57 4.29 2.28
C TYR A 161 13.50 3.18 2.19
N LEU A 162 12.49 3.20 3.08
CA LEU A 162 11.40 2.24 3.03
C LEU A 162 10.53 2.42 1.77
N THR A 163 10.56 3.58 1.13
CA THR A 163 9.86 3.81 -0.15
C THR A 163 10.35 2.85 -1.23
N PHE A 164 11.66 2.60 -1.34
CA PHE A 164 12.19 1.68 -2.34
C PHE A 164 11.75 0.23 -2.11
N LEU A 165 11.56 -0.17 -0.85
CA LEU A 165 11.06 -1.51 -0.51
C LEU A 165 9.63 -1.75 -1.02
N TYR A 166 8.78 -0.73 -1.02
CA TYR A 166 7.42 -0.82 -1.53
C TYR A 166 7.31 -0.55 -3.04
N PHE A 167 8.22 0.25 -3.58
CA PHE A 167 8.29 0.54 -5.01
C PHE A 167 8.51 -0.72 -5.84
N VAL A 168 9.48 -1.55 -5.44
CA VAL A 168 9.84 -2.76 -6.20
C VAL A 168 8.63 -3.69 -6.37
N PRO A 169 7.92 -4.15 -5.32
CA PRO A 169 6.74 -5.00 -5.49
C PRO A 169 5.66 -4.43 -6.42
N PHE A 170 5.42 -3.11 -6.40
CA PHE A 170 4.44 -2.50 -7.31
C PHE A 170 4.89 -2.55 -8.77
N VAL A 171 6.18 -2.33 -9.05
CA VAL A 171 6.73 -2.49 -10.40
C VAL A 171 6.67 -3.95 -10.85
N TRP A 172 6.91 -4.90 -9.95
CA TRP A 172 6.78 -6.32 -10.25
C TRP A 172 5.35 -6.71 -10.65
N ILE A 173 4.33 -6.13 -9.99
CA ILE A 173 2.93 -6.33 -10.40
C ILE A 173 2.74 -5.87 -11.85
N ILE A 174 3.22 -4.68 -12.20
CA ILE A 174 3.11 -4.15 -13.58
C ILE A 174 3.78 -5.06 -14.60
N ALA A 175 5.03 -5.45 -14.33
CA ALA A 175 5.80 -6.32 -15.22
C ALA A 175 5.16 -7.70 -15.38
N LEU A 176 4.68 -8.28 -14.27
CA LEU A 176 4.00 -9.56 -14.29
C LEU A 176 2.69 -9.47 -15.08
N THR A 177 1.89 -8.41 -14.89
CA THR A 177 0.66 -8.20 -15.66
C THR A 177 0.96 -8.10 -17.16
N SER A 178 1.99 -7.35 -17.56
CA SER A 178 2.39 -7.24 -18.96
C SER A 178 2.74 -8.61 -19.55
N TRP A 179 3.56 -9.39 -18.86
CA TRP A 179 3.94 -10.74 -19.28
C TRP A 179 2.74 -11.69 -19.35
N THR A 180 1.84 -11.66 -18.36
CA THR A 180 0.63 -12.50 -18.34
C THR A 180 -0.29 -12.16 -19.50
N VAL A 181 -0.56 -10.87 -19.75
CA VAL A 181 -1.45 -10.46 -20.84
C VAL A 181 -0.88 -10.88 -22.20
N ASP A 182 0.41 -10.65 -22.42
CA ASP A 182 1.08 -11.05 -23.66
C ASP A 182 1.05 -12.57 -23.87
N PHE A 183 1.36 -13.34 -22.83
CA PHE A 183 1.34 -14.81 -22.87
C PHE A 183 -0.05 -15.37 -23.17
N TYR A 184 -1.08 -14.91 -22.45
CA TYR A 184 -2.45 -15.41 -22.61
C TYR A 184 -3.01 -15.07 -23.99
N ILE A 185 -2.87 -13.83 -24.45
CA ILE A 185 -3.43 -13.42 -25.74
C ILE A 185 -2.67 -14.07 -26.90
N LYS A 186 -1.33 -14.15 -26.85
CA LYS A 186 -0.57 -14.92 -27.85
C LYS A 186 -1.01 -16.38 -27.89
N GLY A 187 -1.25 -17.00 -26.74
CA GLY A 187 -1.74 -18.38 -26.64
C GLY A 187 -3.12 -18.57 -27.27
N MET A 188 -4.03 -17.61 -27.11
CA MET A 188 -5.36 -17.65 -27.74
C MET A 188 -5.31 -17.44 -29.25
N LEU A 189 -4.41 -16.58 -29.73
CA LEU A 189 -4.30 -16.25 -31.15
C LEU A 189 -3.54 -17.31 -31.98
N THR A 190 -2.71 -18.13 -31.33
CA THR A 190 -1.93 -19.20 -31.99
C THR A 190 -2.54 -20.59 -31.84
N SER A 191 -3.60 -20.76 -31.03
CA SER A 191 -4.28 -22.04 -30.92
C SER A 191 -5.05 -22.36 -32.20
N PRO A 192 -4.81 -23.50 -32.86
CA PRO A 192 -5.57 -23.90 -34.04
C PRO A 192 -7.00 -24.23 -33.60
N THR A 193 -7.96 -23.41 -34.04
CA THR A 193 -9.35 -23.86 -34.25
C THR A 193 -9.49 -24.39 -35.64
#